data_AF-A0A4V1Q7H0-F1
#
_entry.id   AF-A0A4V1Q7H0-F1
#
_cell.length_a   1.000
_cell.length_b   1.000
_cell.length_c   1.000
_cell.angle_alpha   90.00
_cell.angle_beta   90.00
_cell.angle_gamma   90.00
#
_symmetry.space_group_name_H-M   'P 1'
#
loop_
_entity.id
_entity.type
_entity.pdbx_description
1 polymer ?
#
loop_
_entity_poly.entity_id
_entity_poly.type
_entity_poly.pdbx_seq_one_letter_code
_entity_poly.pdbx_strand_id
1 'polypeptide(L)'
;MVEGRRYTCHYLFASGVVYAGTVLPILVAIAAAAGFPPYPALMLLAMVSIYGGQVTHYSGTLSPVLFGVGYVSQNKWWAMSLAMALIWAVISFVVGIPWWGLLGLF
;
A
#
# COMPACT_ATOMS: atom_id res chain seq x y z
N MET A 1 -37.06 9.63 16.95
CA MET A 1 -37.46 8.65 15.92
C MET A 1 -36.70 9.01 14.65
N VAL A 2 -35.82 8.24 13.99
CA VAL A 2 -35.39 6.84 14.04
C VAL A 2 -33.94 6.78 13.52
N GLU A 3 -33.19 5.86 14.09
CA GLU A 3 -31.82 5.43 13.86
C GLU A 3 -31.53 4.94 12.41
N GLY A 4 -30.32 5.13 11.88
CA GLY A 4 -30.03 4.78 10.48
C GLY A 4 -28.55 4.73 10.08
N ARG A 5 -27.72 4.12 10.93
CA ARG A 5 -26.37 3.57 10.68
C ARG A 5 -25.95 3.48 9.20
N ARG A 6 -24.83 4.12 8.84
CA ARG A 6 -23.76 3.65 7.91
C ARG A 6 -22.70 4.73 7.68
N TYR A 7 -21.80 4.93 8.64
CA TYR A 7 -20.47 5.48 8.34
C TYR A 7 -19.72 4.42 7.52
N THR A 8 -19.99 4.39 6.22
CA THR A 8 -19.48 3.37 5.30
C THR A 8 -18.01 3.65 5.06
N CYS A 9 -17.11 2.96 5.76
CA CYS A 9 -15.73 2.71 5.34
C CYS A 9 -14.79 3.91 5.09
N HIS A 10 -15.14 5.13 5.51
CA HIS A 10 -14.44 6.37 5.11
C HIS A 10 -12.95 6.47 5.60
N TYR A 11 -12.42 5.48 6.34
CA TYR A 11 -11.26 5.67 7.22
C TYR A 11 -10.42 4.41 7.52
N LEU A 12 -10.48 3.33 6.74
CA LEU A 12 -9.90 2.07 7.23
C LEU A 12 -8.39 2.15 7.51
N PHE A 13 -7.63 3.08 6.90
CA PHE A 13 -6.38 3.60 7.47
C PHE A 13 -6.19 5.10 7.18
N ALA A 14 -6.24 5.93 8.22
CA ALA A 14 -5.96 7.37 8.13
C ALA A 14 -4.47 7.70 7.95
N SER A 15 -3.58 6.72 8.17
CA SER A 15 -2.14 6.87 8.09
C SER A 15 -1.47 5.54 7.74
N GLY A 16 -0.46 5.59 6.87
CA GLY A 16 0.40 4.44 6.56
C GLY A 16 1.10 3.85 7.80
N VAL A 17 1.32 4.65 8.84
CA VAL A 17 1.91 4.19 10.12
C VAL A 17 0.95 3.29 10.89
N VAL A 18 -0.34 3.62 10.92
CA VAL A 18 -1.36 2.80 11.60
C VAL A 18 -1.58 1.49 10.83
N TYR A 19 -1.56 1.54 9.50
CA TYR A 19 -1.58 0.34 8.67
C TYR A 19 -0.38 -0.55 8.95
N ALA A 20 0.82 0.04 8.99
CA ALA A 20 2.06 -0.69 9.27
C ALA A 20 2.11 -1.27 10.69
N GLY A 21 1.51 -0.61 11.68
CA GLY A 21 1.47 -1.10 13.06
C GLY A 21 0.40 -2.15 13.34
N THR A 22 -0.66 -2.25 12.52
CA THR A 22 -1.81 -3.14 12.79
C THR A 22 -1.94 -4.27 11.79
N VAL A 23 -1.88 -3.97 10.49
CA VAL A 23 -2.16 -4.95 9.41
C VAL A 23 -0.90 -5.72 9.03
N LEU A 24 0.24 -5.05 8.89
CA LEU A 24 1.49 -5.73 8.52
C LEU A 24 1.86 -6.87 9.49
N PRO A 25 1.80 -6.70 10.83
CA PRO A 25 2.15 -7.79 11.75
C PRO A 25 1.19 -8.98 11.63
N ILE A 26 -0.10 -8.72 11.38
CA ILE A 26 -1.11 -9.77 11.18
C ILE A 26 -0.82 -10.56 9.89
N LEU A 27 -0.55 -9.86 8.79
CA LEU A 27 -0.25 -10.51 7.50
C LEU A 27 1.07 -11.30 7.56
N VAL A 28 2.07 -10.79 8.27
CA VAL A 28 3.33 -11.50 8.50
C VAL A 28 3.13 -12.74 9.37
N ALA A 29 2.31 -12.66 10.42
CA ALA A 29 1.97 -13.82 11.24
C ALA A 29 1.24 -14.91 10.43
N ILE A 30 0.35 -14.52 9.52
CA ILE A 30 -0.32 -15.45 8.60
C ILE A 30 0.69 -16.08 7.63
N ALA A 31 1.60 -15.29 7.06
CA ALA A 31 2.64 -15.80 6.17
C ALA A 31 3.60 -16.78 6.87
N ALA A 32 3.97 -16.49 8.12
CA ALA A 32 4.76 -17.39 8.94
C ALA A 32 4.01 -18.70 9.25
N ALA A 33 2.70 -18.64 9.54
CA ALA A 33 1.86 -19.83 9.73
C ALA A 33 1.71 -20.66 8.45
N ALA A 34 1.82 -20.05 7.27
CA ALA A 34 1.83 -20.71 5.97
C ALA A 34 3.21 -21.31 5.59
N GLY A 35 4.21 -21.21 6.48
CA GLY A 35 5.55 -21.78 6.29
C GLY A 35 6.50 -20.91 5.46
N PHE A 36 6.15 -19.65 5.18
CA PHE A 36 7.05 -18.74 4.48
C PHE A 36 8.13 -18.18 5.43
N PRO A 37 9.37 -17.94 4.93
CA PRO A 37 10.40 -17.27 5.72
C PRO A 37 9.93 -15.86 6.14
N PRO A 38 10.01 -15.51 7.43
CA PRO A 38 9.37 -14.31 7.97
C PRO A 38 9.99 -13.00 7.46
N TYR A 39 11.29 -12.98 7.17
CA TYR A 39 11.99 -11.79 6.68
C TYR A 39 11.56 -11.39 5.25
N PRO A 40 11.63 -12.28 4.24
CA PRO A 40 11.10 -11.99 2.91
C PRO A 40 9.61 -11.64 2.92
N ALA A 41 8.80 -12.34 3.72
CA ALA A 41 7.37 -12.07 3.83
C ALA A 41 7.10 -10.65 4.37
N LEU A 42 7.81 -10.24 5.43
CA LEU A 42 7.74 -8.89 5.97
C LEU A 42 8.15 -7.83 4.94
N MET A 43 9.26 -8.06 4.22
CA MET A 43 9.76 -7.11 3.23
C MET A 43 8.80 -6.95 2.05
N LEU A 44 8.24 -8.04 1.53
CA LEU A 44 7.22 -8.02 0.48
C LEU A 44 5.95 -7.29 0.92
N LEU A 45 5.43 -7.61 2.10
CA LEU A 45 4.23 -6.99 2.64
C LEU A 45 4.44 -5.49 2.90
N ALA A 46 5.62 -5.11 3.41
CA ALA A 46 5.99 -3.71 3.59
C ALA A 46 6.04 -2.95 2.25
N MET A 47 6.63 -3.53 1.21
CA MET A 47 6.67 -2.92 -0.13
C MET A 47 5.27 -2.73 -0.71
N VAL A 48 4.41 -3.75 -0.63
CA VAL A 48 3.01 -3.68 -1.12
C VAL A 48 2.22 -2.57 -0.41
N SER A 49 2.45 -2.36 0.89
CA SER A 49 1.80 -1.31 1.66
C SER A 49 2.15 0.11 1.17
N ILE A 50 3.39 0.32 0.73
CA ILE A 50 3.87 1.59 0.21
C ILE A 50 3.22 1.89 -1.15
N TYR A 51 3.09 0.89 -2.02
CA TYR A 51 2.46 1.07 -3.33
C TYR A 51 0.94 1.22 -3.26
N GLY A 52 0.28 0.53 -2.32
CA GLY A 52 -1.14 0.71 -2.07
C GLY A 52 -1.47 2.11 -1.55
N GLY A 53 -0.53 2.73 -0.81
CA GLY A 53 -0.68 4.06 -0.26
C GLY A 53 -0.84 5.15 -1.31
N GLN A 54 -0.09 5.12 -2.41
CA GLN A 54 0.05 6.22 -3.40
C GLN A 54 -1.10 6.40 -4.41
N VAL A 55 -2.13 5.56 -4.39
CA VAL A 55 -3.16 5.54 -5.47
C VAL A 55 -4.08 6.75 -5.44
N THR A 56 -4.34 7.31 -4.26
CA THR A 56 -5.29 8.42 -4.10
C THR A 56 -4.59 9.77 -4.09
N HIS A 57 -5.31 10.81 -4.49
CA HIS A 57 -4.86 12.21 -4.44
C HIS A 57 -4.65 12.77 -3.01
N TYR A 58 -5.06 12.03 -1.98
CA TYR A 58 -4.85 12.38 -0.56
C TYR A 58 -3.86 11.44 0.14
N SER A 59 -3.14 10.61 -0.62
CA SER A 59 -2.21 9.60 -0.10
C SER A 59 -0.96 10.15 0.59
N GLY A 60 -0.51 11.35 0.18
CA GLY A 60 0.65 12.01 0.74
C GLY A 60 0.42 13.51 0.91
N THR A 61 1.20 14.17 1.76
CA THR A 61 1.07 15.59 2.11
C THR A 61 1.08 16.53 0.90
N LEU A 62 1.83 16.17 -0.14
CA LEU A 62 1.99 16.99 -1.36
C LEU A 62 0.91 16.72 -2.41
N SER A 63 0.28 15.53 -2.38
CA SER A 63 -0.71 15.12 -3.38
C SER A 63 -1.98 15.98 -3.41
N PRO A 64 -2.61 16.36 -2.27
CA PRO A 64 -3.80 17.20 -2.30
C PRO A 64 -3.45 18.65 -2.68
N VAL A 65 -2.23 19.10 -2.37
CA VAL A 65 -1.73 20.43 -2.79
C VAL A 65 -1.61 20.48 -4.32
N LEU A 66 -1.02 19.46 -4.95
CA LEU A 66 -0.89 19.38 -6.41
C LEU A 66 -2.23 19.15 -7.12
N PHE A 67 -3.10 18.32 -6.55
CA PHE A 67 -4.44 18.09 -7.08
C PHE A 67 -5.32 19.34 -7.01
N GLY A 68 -5.15 20.15 -5.96
CA GLY A 68 -5.89 21.41 -5.75
C GLY A 68 -5.66 22.48 -6.82
N VAL A 69 -4.60 22.37 -7.63
CA VAL A 69 -4.32 23.29 -8.74
C VAL A 69 -5.24 23.05 -9.96
N GLY A 70 -5.96 21.92 -10.00
CA GLY A 70 -7.00 21.67 -10.99
C GLY A 70 -6.53 21.22 -12.38
N TYR A 71 -5.23 20.96 -12.58
CA TYR A 71 -4.68 20.52 -13.86
C TYR A 71 -5.13 19.11 -14.31
N VAL A 72 -5.51 18.24 -13.37
CA VAL A 72 -5.81 16.83 -13.64
C VAL A 72 -7.13 16.45 -12.99
N SER A 73 -8.02 15.78 -13.74
CA SER A 73 -9.29 15.28 -13.19
C SER A 73 -9.07 14.09 -12.25
N GLN A 74 -9.98 13.89 -11.29
CA GLN A 74 -9.89 12.83 -10.28
C GLN A 74 -9.72 11.43 -10.92
N ASN A 75 -10.52 11.10 -11.92
CA ASN A 75 -10.44 9.81 -12.61
C ASN A 75 -9.07 9.59 -13.27
N LYS A 76 -8.50 10.64 -13.86
CA LYS A 76 -7.19 10.57 -14.53
C LYS A 76 -6.05 10.41 -13.52
N TRP A 77 -6.14 11.10 -12.39
CA TRP A 77 -5.18 10.93 -11.29
C TRP A 77 -5.18 9.49 -10.79
N TRP A 78 -6.35 8.94 -10.48
CA TRP A 78 -6.46 7.59 -9.92
C TRP A 78 -6.00 6.52 -10.92
N ALA A 79 -6.36 6.66 -12.20
CA ALA A 79 -5.90 5.73 -13.23
C ALA A 79 -4.38 5.75 -13.40
N MET A 80 -3.77 6.95 -13.40
CA MET A 80 -2.32 7.10 -13.53
C MET A 80 -1.57 6.58 -12.31
N SER A 81 -2.06 6.88 -11.10
CA SER A 81 -1.45 6.39 -9.86
C SER A 81 -1.62 4.88 -9.69
N LEU A 82 -2.73 4.30 -10.14
CA LEU A 82 -2.91 2.84 -10.17
C LEU A 82 -1.92 2.19 -11.14
N ALA A 83 -1.75 2.74 -12.34
CA ALA A 83 -0.77 2.25 -13.30
C ALA A 83 0.66 2.33 -12.75
N MET A 84 1.02 3.44 -12.10
CA MET A 84 2.32 3.61 -11.45
C MET A 84 2.52 2.62 -10.29
N ALA A 85 1.51 2.39 -9.47
CA ALA A 85 1.57 1.41 -8.38
C ALA A 85 1.81 -0.02 -8.89
N LEU A 86 1.20 -0.39 -10.03
CA LEU A 86 1.42 -1.68 -10.66
C LEU A 86 2.84 -1.81 -11.23
N ILE A 87 3.37 -0.76 -11.87
CA ILE A 87 4.76 -0.74 -12.36
C ILE A 87 5.74 -0.96 -11.20
N TRP A 88 5.55 -0.24 -10.11
CA TRP A 88 6.37 -0.40 -8.91
C TRP A 88 6.25 -1.79 -8.29
N ALA A 89 5.05 -2.36 -8.23
CA ALA A 89 4.86 -3.72 -7.77
C ALA A 89 5.68 -4.70 -8.64
N VAL A 90 5.56 -4.61 -9.97
CA VAL A 90 6.30 -5.48 -10.91
C VAL A 90 7.81 -5.32 -10.73
N ILE A 91 8.34 -4.09 -10.64
CA ILE A 91 9.77 -3.85 -10.43
C ILE A 91 10.23 -4.51 -9.13
N SER A 92 9.45 -4.40 -8.06
CA SER A 92 9.82 -4.97 -6.75
C SER A 92 9.76 -6.49 -6.74
N PHE A 93 8.85 -7.11 -7.49
CA PHE A 93 8.86 -8.57 -7.67
C PHE A 93 10.03 -9.03 -8.56
N VAL A 94 10.28 -8.36 -9.67
CA VAL A 94 11.29 -8.77 -10.68
C VAL A 94 12.71 -8.47 -10.21
N VAL A 95 12.93 -7.35 -9.54
CA VAL A 95 14.27 -6.92 -9.08
C VAL A 95 14.47 -7.21 -7.60
N GLY A 96 13.46 -6.98 -6.76
CA GLY A 96 13.56 -7.12 -5.31
C GLY A 96 13.74 -8.58 -4.86
N ILE A 97 12.99 -9.52 -5.43
CA ILE A 97 13.14 -10.95 -5.07
C ILE A 97 14.53 -11.47 -5.42
N PRO A 98 15.07 -11.31 -6.66
CA PRO A 98 16.43 -11.76 -6.95
C PRO A 98 17.49 -11.03 -6.12
N TRP A 99 17.30 -9.75 -5.83
CA TRP A 99 18.22 -8.97 -5.01
C TRP A 99 18.32 -9.51 -3.58
N TRP A 100 17.20 -9.86 -2.95
CA TRP A 100 17.21 -10.48 -1.61
C TRP A 100 17.75 -11.90 -1.64
N GLY A 101 17.59 -12.61 -2.76
CA GLY A 101 18.28 -13.89 -3.05
C GLY A 101 19.80 -13.74 -3.01
N LEU A 102 20.34 -12.70 -3.66
CA LEU A 102 21.78 -12.41 -3.66
C LEU A 102 22.31 -12.01 -2.27
N LEU A 103 21.48 -11.38 -1.44
CA LEU A 103 21.83 -11.00 -0.08
C LEU A 103 21.75 -12.16 0.93
N GLY A 104 21.30 -13.35 0.53
CA GLY A 104 21.13 -14.50 1.43
C GLY A 104 19.99 -14.33 2.43
N LEU A 105 18.97 -13.51 2.09
CA LEU A 105 17.75 -13.33 2.89
C LEU A 105 16.71 -14.45 2.67
N PHE A 106 16.99 -15.36 1.73
CA PHE A 106 16.24 -16.59 1.46
C PHE A 106 17.10 -17.82 1.77
#